data_AF-A0A3G2C844-F1
#
_entry.id   AF-A0A3G2C844-F1
#
_cell.length_a   1.000
_cell.length_b   1.000
_cell.length_c   1.000
_cell.angle_alpha   90.00
_cell.angle_beta   90.00
_cell.angle_gamma   90.00
#
_symmetry.space_group_name_H-M   'P 1'
#
loop_
_entity.id
_entity.type
_entity.pdbx_description
1 polymer ?
#
loop_
_entity_poly.entity_id
_entity_poly.type
_entity_poly.pdbx_seq_one_letter_code
_entity_poly.pdbx_strand_id
1 'polypeptide(L)'
;MIKTIAIDLDGVLNTYCGNYNENEIAPPQEGAHEFLAKLAENYKIEIFTVRNTKLTAKWLIDNDLDRYVSNITNVKNPFASAFIDDRAIRFNGDYDETLQEITFFKPYWR
;
A
#
# COMPACT_ATOMS: atom_id res chain seq x y z
N MET A 1 20.44 9.60 2.60
CA MET A 1 19.31 9.09 3.41
C MET A 1 18.63 7.97 2.64
N ILE A 2 18.31 6.85 3.28
CA ILE A 2 17.47 5.81 2.68
C ILE A 2 16.06 6.40 2.52
N LYS A 3 15.48 6.25 1.32
CA LYS A 3 14.14 6.77 1.00
C LYS A 3 13.06 5.86 1.60
N THR A 4 11.94 6.45 2.01
CA THR A 4 10.76 5.69 2.48
C THR A 4 9.73 5.57 1.36
N ILE A 5 9.16 4.39 1.18
CA ILE A 5 8.01 4.13 0.30
C ILE A 5 6.81 3.80 1.18
N ALA A 6 5.73 4.56 0.99
CA ALA A 6 4.45 4.31 1.63
C ALA A 6 3.61 3.41 0.72
N ILE A 7 3.12 2.29 1.22
CA ILE A 7 2.42 1.27 0.43
C ILE A 7 1.07 1.01 1.09
N ASP A 8 -0.03 1.17 0.34
CA ASP A 8 -1.35 0.76 0.80
C ASP A 8 -1.42 -0.77 0.98
N LEU A 9 -2.38 -1.23 1.77
CA LEU A 9 -2.57 -2.65 2.05
C LEU A 9 -3.59 -3.30 1.11
N ASP A 10 -4.82 -2.77 1.08
CA ASP A 10 -5.96 -3.45 0.46
C ASP A 10 -6.07 -3.15 -1.04
N GLY A 11 -5.77 -4.15 -1.85
CA GLY A 11 -5.76 -4.02 -3.32
C GLY A 11 -4.36 -3.76 -3.86
N VAL A 12 -3.36 -3.68 -2.99
CA VAL A 12 -1.93 -3.59 -3.34
C VAL A 12 -1.16 -4.82 -2.89
N LEU A 13 -1.18 -5.15 -1.58
CA LEU A 13 -0.40 -6.24 -1.01
C LEU A 13 -1.22 -7.50 -0.74
N ASN A 14 -2.54 -7.39 -0.77
CA ASN A 14 -3.46 -8.50 -0.51
C ASN A 14 -4.46 -8.68 -1.67
N THR A 15 -5.21 -9.79 -1.63
CA THR A 15 -6.19 -10.13 -2.67
C THR A 15 -7.54 -9.43 -2.49
N TYR A 16 -7.58 -8.22 -1.92
CA TYR A 16 -8.81 -7.47 -1.75
C TYR A 16 -9.52 -7.23 -3.08
N CYS A 17 -10.84 -7.48 -3.09
CA CYS A 17 -11.68 -7.43 -4.28
C CYS A 17 -12.95 -6.58 -4.09
N GLY A 18 -12.94 -5.64 -3.13
CA GLY A 18 -14.07 -4.74 -2.87
C GLY A 18 -14.92 -5.09 -1.65
N ASN A 19 -14.82 -6.32 -1.14
CA ASN A 19 -15.58 -6.78 0.02
C ASN A 19 -14.84 -6.46 1.33
N TYR A 20 -14.94 -5.20 1.78
CA TYR A 20 -14.28 -4.77 3.00
C TYR A 20 -14.92 -5.39 4.25
N ASN A 21 -14.09 -6.01 5.09
CA ASN A 21 -14.45 -6.49 6.43
C ASN A 21 -13.46 -5.91 7.44
N GLU A 22 -13.89 -5.04 8.34
CA GLU A 22 -13.01 -4.34 9.29
C GLU A 22 -12.14 -5.26 10.17
N ASN A 23 -12.60 -6.50 10.40
CA ASN A 23 -11.97 -7.47 11.30
C ASN A 23 -11.09 -8.48 10.56
N GLU A 24 -11.06 -8.44 9.23
CA GLU A 24 -10.35 -9.41 8.39
C GLU A 24 -9.59 -8.71 7.26
N ILE A 25 -8.34 -9.13 7.07
CA ILE A 25 -7.49 -8.67 5.96
C ILE A 25 -7.31 -9.87 5.03
N ALA A 26 -7.54 -9.65 3.73
CA ALA A 26 -7.44 -10.69 2.72
C ALA A 26 -6.02 -11.31 2.69
N PRO A 27 -5.85 -12.55 2.20
CA PRO A 27 -4.53 -13.15 2.05
C PRO A 27 -3.57 -12.31 1.19
N PRO A 28 -2.25 -12.45 1.36
CA PRO A 28 -1.28 -11.78 0.50
C PRO A 28 -1.50 -12.11 -0.97
N GLN A 29 -1.26 -11.13 -1.83
CA GLN A 29 -1.25 -11.36 -3.27
C GLN A 29 0.02 -12.13 -3.68
N GLU A 30 -0.08 -12.95 -4.73
CA GLU A 30 1.08 -13.58 -5.35
C GLU A 30 2.14 -12.53 -5.71
N GLY A 31 3.40 -12.77 -5.34
CA GLY A 31 4.51 -11.86 -5.58
C GLY A 31 4.72 -10.77 -4.53
N ALA A 32 3.80 -10.61 -3.55
CA ALA A 32 3.92 -9.57 -2.52
C ALA A 32 5.21 -9.70 -1.69
N HIS A 33 5.60 -10.95 -1.37
CA HIS A 33 6.82 -11.22 -0.61
C HIS A 33 8.09 -10.83 -1.40
N GLU A 34 8.19 -11.25 -2.67
CA GLU A 34 9.31 -10.90 -3.55
C GLU A 34 9.40 -9.40 -3.80
N PHE A 35 8.24 -8.75 -3.95
CA PHE A 35 8.13 -7.31 -4.13
C PHE A 35 8.67 -6.54 -2.92
N LEU A 36 8.20 -6.88 -1.71
CA LEU A 36 8.67 -6.25 -0.47
C LEU A 36 10.15 -6.54 -0.21
N ALA A 37 10.61 -7.77 -0.48
CA ALA A 37 12.02 -8.13 -0.34
C ALA A 37 12.93 -7.25 -1.21
N LYS A 38 12.61 -7.09 -2.49
CA LYS A 38 13.37 -6.25 -3.43
C LYS A 38 13.34 -4.77 -3.05
N LEU A 39 12.19 -4.27 -2.56
CA LEU A 39 12.10 -2.90 -2.06
C LEU A 39 12.97 -2.69 -0.82
N ALA A 40 12.96 -3.63 0.12
CA ALA A 40 13.69 -3.53 1.38
C ALA A 40 15.23 -3.48 1.19
N GLU A 41 15.75 -3.92 0.05
CA GLU A 41 17.18 -3.79 -0.29
C GLU A 41 17.65 -2.32 -0.35
N ASN A 42 16.77 -1.40 -0.75
CA ASN A 42 17.16 -0.01 -1.06
C ASN A 42 16.26 1.04 -0.39
N TYR A 43 15.14 0.63 0.22
CA TYR A 43 14.12 1.52 0.76
C TYR A 43 13.66 1.08 2.15
N LYS A 44 13.22 2.06 2.95
CA LYS A 44 12.36 1.78 4.10
C LYS A 44 10.93 1.63 3.62
N ILE A 45 10.23 0.62 4.11
CA ILE A 45 8.84 0.37 3.74
C ILE A 45 7.95 0.75 4.91
N GLU A 46 6.91 1.53 4.61
CA GLU A 46 5.85 1.88 5.54
C GLU A 46 4.52 1.41 4.96
N ILE A 47 3.76 0.63 5.73
CA ILE A 47 2.39 0.29 5.36
C ILE A 47 1.50 1.48 5.70
N PHE A 48 0.96 2.12 4.67
CA PHE A 48 0.12 3.30 4.77
C PHE A 48 -1.33 2.91 4.57
N THR A 49 -2.03 2.59 5.64
CA THR A 49 -3.37 1.99 5.59
C THR A 49 -4.30 2.57 6.63
N VAL A 50 -5.59 2.65 6.31
CA VAL A 50 -6.65 2.99 7.26
C VAL A 50 -7.05 1.82 8.18
N ARG A 51 -6.55 0.61 7.90
CA ARG A 51 -6.80 -0.57 8.73
C ARG A 51 -6.27 -0.39 10.15
N ASN A 52 -6.87 -1.14 11.09
CA ASN A 52 -6.40 -1.17 12.46
C ASN A 52 -4.93 -1.63 12.53
N THR A 53 -4.07 -0.82 13.13
CA THR A 53 -2.62 -1.06 13.19
C THR A 53 -2.24 -2.42 13.81
N LYS A 54 -2.97 -2.88 14.83
CA LYS A 54 -2.69 -4.17 15.48
C LYS A 54 -3.09 -5.34 14.59
N LEU A 55 -4.24 -5.22 13.90
CA LEU A 55 -4.68 -6.23 12.94
C LEU A 55 -3.70 -6.33 11.78
N THR A 56 -3.26 -5.20 11.23
CA THR A 56 -2.25 -5.15 10.17
C THR A 56 -0.91 -5.75 10.63
N ALA A 57 -0.44 -5.41 11.83
CA ALA A 57 0.79 -5.98 12.37
C ALA A 57 0.70 -7.50 12.51
N LYS A 58 -0.43 -8.02 13.02
CA LYS A 58 -0.66 -9.46 13.10
C LYS A 58 -0.64 -10.11 11.71
N TRP A 59 -1.34 -9.51 10.74
CA TRP A 59 -1.38 -10.03 9.38
C TRP A 59 0.02 -10.07 8.74
N LEU A 60 0.86 -9.06 8.96
CA LEU A 60 2.25 -9.07 8.46
C LEU A 60 3.08 -10.22 9.08
N ILE A 61 2.95 -10.45 10.38
CA ILE A 61 3.66 -11.53 11.09
C ILE A 61 3.18 -12.90 10.63
N ASP A 62 1.85 -13.10 10.56
CA ASP A 62 1.24 -14.37 10.16
C ASP A 62 1.62 -14.78 8.72
N ASN A 63 2.10 -13.83 7.90
CA ASN A 63 2.49 -14.05 6.50
C ASN A 63 4.00 -13.83 6.24
N ASP A 64 4.84 -13.76 7.29
CA ASP A 64 6.29 -13.58 7.19
C ASP A 64 6.74 -12.31 6.42
N LEU A 65 5.92 -11.25 6.43
CA LEU A 65 6.18 -9.97 5.75
C LEU A 65 6.71 -8.87 6.68
N ASP A 66 6.53 -9.04 7.99
CA ASP A 66 6.88 -8.06 9.02
C ASP A 66 8.36 -7.64 8.96
N ARG A 67 9.25 -8.57 8.63
CA ARG A 67 10.70 -8.32 8.52
C ARG A 67 11.09 -7.25 7.48
N TYR A 68 10.22 -6.94 6.52
CA TYR A 68 10.47 -5.90 5.50
C TYR A 68 9.90 -4.54 5.88
N VAL A 69 8.98 -4.49 6.84
CA VAL A 69 8.17 -3.31 7.14
C VAL A 69 8.75 -2.56 8.34
N SER A 70 9.01 -1.27 8.16
CA SER A 70 9.57 -0.40 9.20
C SER A 70 8.50 0.30 10.04
N ASN A 71 7.29 0.49 9.51
CA ASN A 71 6.21 1.21 10.19
C ASN A 71 4.83 0.85 9.60
N ILE A 72 3.77 1.03 10.38
CA ILE A 72 2.36 0.93 9.96
C ILE A 72 1.68 2.21 10.43
N THR A 73 1.06 2.97 9.53
CA THR A 73 0.46 4.27 9.86
C THR A 73 -0.69 4.62 8.92
N ASN A 74 -1.58 5.48 9.39
CA ASN A 74 -2.59 6.17 8.59
C ASN A 74 -2.31 7.69 8.49
N VAL A 75 -1.18 8.14 9.02
CA VAL A 75 -0.71 9.52 8.96
C VAL A 75 0.30 9.66 7.84
N LYS A 76 0.06 10.60 6.92
CA LYS A 76 0.94 10.85 5.78
C LYS A 76 2.33 11.24 6.25
N ASN A 77 3.31 10.39 5.98
CA ASN A 77 4.69 10.64 6.36
C ASN A 77 5.30 11.74 5.46
N PRO A 78 5.75 12.88 6.02
CA PRO A 78 6.32 13.98 5.24
C PRO A 78 7.64 13.62 4.54
N PHE A 79 8.27 12.50 4.93
CA PHE A 79 9.52 12.01 4.37
C PHE A 79 9.33 10.84 3.39
N ALA A 80 8.08 10.41 3.14
CA ALA A 80 7.79 9.42 2.11
C ALA A 80 8.16 9.97 0.72
N SER A 81 8.96 9.21 -0.03
CA SER A 81 9.44 9.58 -1.36
C SER A 81 8.46 9.20 -2.47
N ALA A 82 7.63 8.18 -2.25
CA ALA A 82 6.57 7.77 -3.16
C ALA A 82 5.46 7.03 -2.39
N PHE A 83 4.28 6.98 -3.00
CA PHE A 83 3.11 6.26 -2.52
C PHE A 83 2.72 5.21 -3.57
N ILE A 84 2.43 3.98 -3.12
CA ILE A 84 1.92 2.89 -3.96
C ILE A 84 0.56 2.53 -3.41
N ASP A 85 -0.49 2.78 -4.19
CA ASP A 85 -1.88 2.71 -3.75
C ASP A 85 -2.74 2.36 -4.97
N ASP A 86 -3.64 1.40 -4.83
CA ASP A 86 -4.50 0.91 -5.92
C ASP A 86 -5.53 1.95 -6.37
N ARG A 87 -5.73 3.02 -5.58
CA ARG A 87 -6.64 4.14 -5.82
C ARG A 87 -5.92 5.47 -6.04
N ALA A 88 -4.60 5.48 -6.15
CA ALA A 88 -3.87 6.71 -6.44
C ALA A 88 -4.02 7.13 -7.91
N ILE A 89 -4.27 8.43 -8.09
CA ILE A 89 -4.21 9.13 -9.36
C ILE A 89 -2.99 10.03 -9.31
N ARG A 90 -2.12 9.94 -10.32
CA ARG A 90 -0.86 10.69 -10.34
C ARG A 90 -1.14 12.10 -10.83
N PHE A 91 -1.07 13.07 -9.93
CA PHE A 91 -1.00 14.47 -10.36
C PHE A 91 0.34 14.74 -11.07
N ASN A 92 0.27 15.11 -12.34
CA ASN A 92 1.45 15.37 -13.18
C ASN A 92 1.70 16.87 -13.46
N GLY A 93 0.85 17.75 -12.91
CA GLY A 93 0.87 19.19 -13.15
C GLY A 93 -0.30 19.71 -13.99
N ASP A 94 -1.13 18.83 -14.56
CA ASP A 94 -2.29 19.18 -15.37
C ASP A 94 -3.60 18.80 -14.65
N TYR A 95 -4.43 19.80 -14.38
CA TYR A 95 -5.72 19.60 -13.71
C TYR A 95 -6.79 18.99 -14.63
N ASP A 96 -6.80 19.34 -15.92
CA ASP A 96 -7.80 18.84 -16.85
C ASP A 96 -7.55 17.36 -17.17
N GLU A 97 -6.29 16.96 -17.33
CA GLU A 97 -5.90 15.55 -17.45
C GLU A 97 -6.27 14.78 -16.17
N THR A 98 -5.99 15.34 -15.00
CA THR A 98 -6.35 14.71 -13.73
C THR A 98 -7.86 14.50 -13.58
N LEU A 99 -8.69 15.47 -14.01
CA LEU A 99 -10.15 15.32 -14.01
C LEU A 99 -10.62 14.20 -14.95
N GLN A 100 -9.96 14.05 -16.10
CA GLN A 100 -10.24 12.93 -17.01
C GLN A 100 -9.84 11.60 -16.38
N GLU A 101 -8.65 11.50 -15.77
CA GLU A 101 -8.20 10.30 -15.06
C GLU A 101 -9.20 9.91 -13.96
N ILE A 102 -9.64 10.86 -13.13
CA ILE A 102 -10.67 10.64 -12.09
C ILE A 102 -11.95 10.05 -12.69
N THR A 103 -12.40 10.57 -13.82
CA THR A 103 -13.67 10.17 -14.45
C THR A 103 -13.64 8.72 -14.92
N PHE A 104 -12.50 8.26 -15.44
CA PHE A 104 -12.36 6.93 -16.03
C PHE A 104 -11.62 5.93 -15.13
N PHE A 105 -11.22 6.36 -13.93
CA PHE A 105 -10.41 5.57 -13.02
C PHE A 105 -11.11 4.25 -12.63
N LYS A 106 -10.33 3.16 -12.66
CA LYS A 106 -10.69 1.88 -12.04
C LYS A 106 -9.48 1.36 -11.27
N PRO A 107 -9.66 0.98 -9.99
CA PRO A 107 -8.59 0.35 -9.24
C PRO A 107 -8.29 -1.04 -9.83
N TYR A 108 -7.08 -1.55 -9.61
CA TYR A 108 -6.58 -2.80 -10.18
C TYR A 108 -7.53 -4.02 -10.01
N TRP A 109 -8.25 -4.10 -8.90
CA TRP A 109 -9.14 -5.23 -8.58
C TRP A 109 -10.57 -5.10 -9.13
N ARG A 110 -10.87 -4.13 -10.01
CA ARG A 110 -12.20 -3.90 -10.61
C ARG A 110 -12.25 -4.03 -12.13
#